data_AF-A0A8J7NBS6-F1
#
_entry.id   AF-A0A8J7NBS6-F1
#
_cell.length_a   1.000
_cell.length_b   1.000
_cell.length_c   1.000
_cell.angle_alpha   90.00
_cell.angle_beta   90.00
_cell.angle_gamma   90.00
#
_symmetry.space_group_name_H-M   'P 1'
#
loop_
_entity.id
_entity.type
_entity.pdbx_description
1 polymer ?
#
loop_
_entity_poly.entity_id
_entity_poly.type
_entity_poly.pdbx_seq_one_letter_code
_entity_poly.pdbx_strand_id
1 'polypeptide(L)'
;TTTEAVSMNEPVGEIDVPYFSSWADVDRDLTAWLGNEMQREAFDAIRKLEHSIKAFGNKVITDSWRKLMTSDHFYYMCTKWFADGDIHKYFNDYNNPYDAFTNFMNIVMDLRERVKETQLMEQPL
;
A
#
# COMPACT_ATOMS: atom_id res chain seq x y z
N THR A 1 13.89 15.67 22.37
CA THR A 1 13.46 15.00 21.11
C THR A 1 14.00 13.59 21.06
N THR A 2 13.54 12.74 20.14
CA THR A 2 14.16 11.40 19.93
C THR A 2 15.65 11.53 19.61
N THR A 3 16.05 12.54 18.83
CA THR A 3 17.46 12.85 18.53
C THR A 3 18.27 13.18 19.78
N GLU A 4 17.75 14.03 20.67
CA GLU A 4 18.42 14.35 21.94
C GLU A 4 18.53 13.12 22.85
N ALA A 5 17.48 12.31 22.95
CA ALA A 5 17.49 11.09 23.75
C ALA A 5 18.56 10.09 23.27
N VAL A 6 18.69 9.90 21.96
CA VAL A 6 19.75 9.05 21.37
C VAL A 6 21.15 9.64 21.60
N SER A 7 21.30 10.96 21.62
CA SER A 7 22.61 11.61 21.82
C SER A 7 23.08 11.61 23.27
N MET A 8 22.15 11.50 24.23
CA MET A 8 22.44 11.59 25.67
C MET A 8 22.58 10.23 26.37
N ASN A 9 22.27 9.12 25.69
CA ASN A 9 22.25 7.79 26.29
C ASN A 9 23.07 6.79 25.45
N GLU A 10 23.90 5.99 26.12
CA GLU A 10 24.63 4.90 25.47
C GLU A 10 23.71 3.70 25.21
N PRO A 11 23.91 2.95 24.10
CA PRO A 11 23.20 1.70 23.85
C PRO A 11 23.45 0.69 24.98
N VAL A 12 22.37 0.07 25.48
CA VAL A 12 22.43 -0.90 26.60
C VAL A 12 22.43 -2.36 26.15
N GLY A 13 22.20 -2.62 24.86
CA GLY A 13 22.12 -3.96 24.29
C GLY A 13 21.41 -3.98 22.94
N GLU A 14 21.18 -5.18 22.43
CA GLU A 14 20.54 -5.43 21.15
C GLU A 14 19.23 -6.22 21.36
N ILE A 15 18.25 -5.96 20.49
CA ILE A 15 16.98 -6.68 20.46
C ILE A 15 16.84 -7.30 19.08
N ASP A 16 16.65 -8.61 19.03
CA ASP A 16 16.31 -9.32 17.81
C ASP A 16 14.80 -9.26 17.54
N VAL A 17 14.41 -8.99 16.30
CA VAL A 17 13.01 -8.88 15.86
C VAL A 17 12.82 -9.77 14.62
N PRO A 18 12.69 -11.10 14.80
CA PRO A 18 12.75 -12.05 13.70
C PRO A 18 11.46 -12.12 12.86
N TYR A 19 10.38 -11.48 13.32
CA TYR A 19 9.08 -11.48 12.66
C TYR A 19 8.64 -10.06 12.32
N PHE A 20 7.88 -9.92 11.24
CA PHE A 20 7.26 -8.65 10.89
C PHE A 20 6.20 -8.28 11.93
N SER A 21 6.31 -7.07 12.46
CA SER A 21 5.39 -6.53 13.46
C SER A 21 4.83 -5.18 13.03
N SER A 22 3.66 -4.83 13.55
CA SER A 22 3.08 -3.51 13.38
C SER A 22 2.47 -3.00 14.68
N TRP A 23 2.23 -1.68 14.75
CA TRP A 23 1.40 -1.09 15.80
C TRP A 23 -0.10 -1.25 15.48
N ALA A 24 -0.48 -1.73 14.30
CA ALA A 24 -1.91 -1.88 14.01
C ALA A 24 -2.47 -3.08 14.77
N ASP A 25 -3.76 -2.97 15.13
CA ASP A 25 -4.61 -4.10 15.50
C ASP A 25 -4.14 -4.92 16.71
N VAL A 26 -4.90 -5.94 17.09
CA VAL A 26 -4.59 -6.81 18.24
C VAL A 26 -3.45 -7.79 17.90
N ASP A 27 -3.41 -8.27 16.65
CA ASP A 27 -2.44 -9.29 16.21
C ASP A 27 -1.02 -8.74 16.03
N ARG A 28 -0.85 -7.40 15.95
CA ARG A 28 0.45 -6.71 15.85
C ARG A 28 1.35 -7.22 14.72
N ASP A 29 0.75 -7.67 13.62
CA ASP A 29 1.45 -8.23 12.46
C ASP A 29 1.05 -7.49 11.16
N LEU A 30 1.31 -8.10 10.00
CA LEU A 30 1.02 -7.51 8.68
C LEU A 30 -0.42 -7.73 8.19
N THR A 31 -1.24 -8.46 8.93
CA THR A 31 -2.56 -8.90 8.45
C THR A 31 -3.56 -7.77 8.29
N ALA A 32 -3.31 -6.60 8.90
CA ALA A 32 -4.08 -5.39 8.67
C ALA A 32 -4.00 -4.90 7.20
N TRP A 33 -2.93 -5.26 6.47
CA TRP A 33 -2.70 -4.83 5.08
C TRP A 33 -2.58 -5.99 4.08
N LEU A 34 -2.23 -7.20 4.52
CA LEU A 34 -2.03 -8.38 3.65
C LEU A 34 -2.74 -9.64 4.16
N GLY A 35 -3.74 -9.49 5.01
CA GLY A 35 -4.45 -10.57 5.68
C GLY A 35 -5.39 -11.38 4.79
N ASN A 36 -6.01 -10.75 3.77
CA ASN A 36 -6.95 -11.42 2.87
C ASN A 36 -6.51 -11.43 1.39
N GLU A 37 -7.25 -12.15 0.54
CA GLU A 37 -6.90 -12.30 -0.88
C GLU A 37 -7.01 -11.00 -1.67
N MET A 38 -8.02 -10.17 -1.41
CA MET A 38 -8.19 -8.86 -2.07
C MET A 38 -6.99 -7.96 -1.83
N GLN A 39 -6.55 -7.88 -0.58
CA GLN A 39 -5.37 -7.12 -0.17
C GLN A 39 -4.10 -7.58 -0.90
N ARG A 40 -3.87 -8.90 -0.94
CA ARG A 40 -2.70 -9.48 -1.61
C ARG A 40 -2.74 -9.26 -3.12
N GLU A 41 -3.90 -9.47 -3.76
CA GLU A 41 -4.08 -9.26 -5.19
C GLU A 41 -3.87 -7.79 -5.56
N ALA A 42 -4.46 -6.86 -4.80
CA ALA A 42 -4.28 -5.43 -5.00
C ALA A 42 -2.82 -5.02 -4.88
N PHE A 43 -2.13 -5.48 -3.83
CA PHE A 43 -0.71 -5.20 -3.62
C PHE A 43 0.16 -5.73 -4.77
N ASP A 44 -0.06 -6.98 -5.18
CA ASP A 44 0.69 -7.57 -6.29
C ASP A 44 0.41 -6.88 -7.62
N ALA A 45 -0.83 -6.47 -7.88
CA ALA A 45 -1.21 -5.80 -9.11
C ALA A 45 -0.46 -4.46 -9.28
N ILE A 46 -0.44 -3.60 -8.25
CA ILE A 46 0.27 -2.32 -8.31
C ILE A 46 1.80 -2.50 -8.30
N ARG A 47 2.31 -3.48 -7.55
CA ARG A 47 3.75 -3.79 -7.48
C ARG A 47 4.30 -4.26 -8.82
N LYS A 48 3.55 -5.10 -9.55
CA LYS A 48 3.95 -5.61 -10.88
C LYS A 48 4.16 -4.50 -11.92
N LEU A 49 3.59 -3.31 -11.72
CA LEU A 49 3.78 -2.17 -12.63
C LEU A 49 5.10 -1.42 -12.42
N GLU A 50 5.83 -1.68 -11.33
CA GLU A 50 7.03 -0.93 -10.95
C GLU A 50 8.06 -0.81 -12.08
N HIS A 51 8.38 -1.94 -12.72
CA HIS A 51 9.40 -1.97 -13.78
C HIS A 51 8.97 -1.13 -14.99
N SER A 52 7.74 -1.33 -15.49
CA SER A 52 7.21 -0.61 -16.64
C SER A 52 7.10 0.90 -16.37
N ILE A 53 6.70 1.29 -15.15
CA ILE A 53 6.57 2.70 -14.76
C ILE A 53 7.93 3.38 -14.64
N LYS A 54 8.91 2.70 -14.02
CA LYS A 54 10.28 3.23 -13.92
C LYS A 54 10.93 3.34 -15.30
N ALA A 55 10.72 2.36 -16.18
CA ALA A 55 11.23 2.39 -17.55
C ALA A 55 10.59 3.52 -18.38
N PHE A 56 9.29 3.78 -18.17
CA PHE A 56 8.59 4.86 -18.83
C PHE A 56 9.09 6.26 -18.41
N GLY A 57 9.60 6.42 -17.19
CA GLY A 57 10.31 7.65 -16.77
C GLY A 57 9.45 8.92 -16.61
N ASN A 58 8.13 8.81 -16.80
CA ASN A 58 7.22 9.95 -16.63
C ASN A 58 6.97 10.26 -15.15
N LYS A 59 7.25 11.50 -14.74
CA LYS A 59 7.14 11.95 -13.35
C LYS A 59 5.71 11.89 -12.81
N VAL A 60 4.70 12.19 -13.62
CA VAL A 60 3.29 12.19 -13.20
C VAL A 60 2.82 10.76 -12.93
N ILE A 61 3.08 9.84 -13.86
CA ILE A 61 2.75 8.41 -13.67
C ILE A 61 3.50 7.81 -12.48
N THR A 62 4.78 8.15 -12.32
CA THR A 62 5.58 7.70 -11.18
C THR A 62 5.02 8.21 -9.85
N ASP A 63 4.58 9.47 -9.79
CA ASP A 63 3.97 10.05 -8.60
C ASP A 63 2.61 9.41 -8.28
N SER A 64 1.76 9.18 -9.27
CA SER A 64 0.50 8.45 -9.11
C SER A 64 0.73 7.03 -8.58
N TRP A 65 1.71 6.30 -9.13
CA TRP A 65 2.07 4.97 -8.65
C TRP A 65 2.53 4.97 -7.19
N ARG A 66 3.38 5.93 -6.80
CA ARG A 66 3.83 6.06 -5.40
C ARG A 66 2.68 6.34 -4.44
N LYS A 67 1.70 7.17 -4.84
CA LYS A 67 0.51 7.45 -4.03
C LYS A 67 -0.38 6.21 -3.86
N LEU A 68 -0.52 5.40 -4.91
CA LEU A 68 -1.28 4.14 -4.84
C LEU A 68 -0.60 3.05 -4.00
N MET A 69 0.71 3.18 -3.74
CA MET A 69 1.46 2.29 -2.85
C MET A 69 1.30 2.66 -1.36
N THR A 70 0.52 3.68 -1.01
CA THR A 70 0.26 4.02 0.40
C THR A 70 -0.54 2.92 1.11
N SER A 71 -0.22 2.69 2.38
CA SER A 71 -0.77 1.57 3.15
C SER A 71 -2.28 1.65 3.37
N ASP A 72 -2.84 2.85 3.41
CA ASP A 72 -4.26 3.11 3.65
C ASP A 72 -5.16 2.38 2.64
N HIS A 73 -4.75 2.30 1.38
CA HIS A 73 -5.49 1.57 0.35
C HIS A 73 -5.71 0.11 0.71
N PHE A 74 -4.67 -0.59 1.17
CA PHE A 74 -4.77 -1.99 1.57
C PHE A 74 -5.49 -2.15 2.91
N TYR A 75 -5.32 -1.18 3.82
CA TYR A 75 -6.02 -1.16 5.10
C TYR A 75 -7.54 -1.06 4.91
N TYR A 76 -8.01 -0.25 3.95
CA TYR A 76 -9.44 -0.12 3.62
C TYR A 76 -10.06 -1.40 3.05
N MET A 77 -9.24 -2.34 2.57
CA MET A 77 -9.67 -3.66 2.09
C MET A 77 -9.65 -4.74 3.18
N CYS A 78 -9.30 -4.39 4.42
CA CYS A 78 -9.25 -5.35 5.54
C CYS A 78 -10.66 -5.80 5.95
N THR A 79 -10.84 -7.11 6.15
CA THR A 79 -12.13 -7.72 6.51
C THR A 79 -12.25 -8.12 7.97
N LYS A 80 -11.13 -8.10 8.74
CA LYS A 80 -11.10 -8.51 10.15
C LYS A 80 -12.09 -7.73 11.02
N TRP A 81 -12.27 -6.46 10.70
CA TRP A 81 -13.02 -5.51 11.53
C TRP A 81 -14.46 -5.29 11.08
N PHE A 82 -14.87 -5.96 9.99
CA PHE A 82 -16.30 -6.04 9.63
C PHE A 82 -17.11 -6.76 10.72
N ALA A 83 -16.45 -7.49 11.63
CA ALA A 83 -17.06 -8.13 12.79
C ALA A 83 -17.13 -7.25 14.07
N ASP A 84 -16.32 -6.18 14.20
CA ASP A 84 -16.11 -5.49 15.50
C ASP A 84 -16.31 -3.96 15.48
N GLY A 85 -16.96 -3.43 14.44
CA GLY A 85 -17.81 -2.25 14.54
C GLY A 85 -17.21 -0.84 14.71
N ASP A 86 -16.08 -0.59 15.38
CA ASP A 86 -15.97 0.71 16.09
C ASP A 86 -14.73 1.62 15.91
N ILE A 87 -13.76 1.32 15.03
CA ILE A 87 -12.62 2.25 14.79
C ILE A 87 -12.36 2.54 13.31
N HIS A 88 -12.80 1.66 12.40
CA HIS A 88 -12.45 1.73 10.97
C HIS A 88 -13.33 2.70 10.15
N LYS A 89 -14.37 3.29 10.76
CA LYS A 89 -15.21 4.32 10.10
C LYS A 89 -14.66 5.73 10.18
N TYR A 90 -13.66 6.01 11.02
CA TYR A 90 -13.17 7.38 11.20
C TYR A 90 -12.38 7.92 10.00
N PHE A 91 -11.85 7.04 9.13
CA PHE A 91 -10.94 7.43 8.05
C PHE A 91 -11.17 6.71 6.71
N ASN A 92 -12.20 5.86 6.59
CA ASN A 92 -12.46 5.10 5.36
C ASN A 92 -13.70 5.66 4.63
N ASP A 93 -13.49 6.25 3.45
CA ASP A 93 -14.56 6.79 2.60
C ASP A 93 -15.43 5.70 1.91
N TYR A 94 -15.00 4.43 1.98
CA TYR A 94 -15.72 3.32 1.35
C TYR A 94 -16.74 2.69 2.30
N ASN A 95 -17.91 2.32 1.76
CA ASN A 95 -18.97 1.68 2.55
C ASN A 95 -18.57 0.29 3.04
N ASN A 96 -17.72 -0.41 2.29
CA ASN A 96 -17.24 -1.75 2.62
C ASN A 96 -15.88 -2.05 1.93
N PRO A 97 -15.15 -3.09 2.39
CA PRO A 97 -13.85 -3.46 1.83
C PRO A 97 -13.85 -3.83 0.33
N TYR A 98 -14.98 -4.35 -0.19
CA TYR A 98 -15.10 -4.73 -1.59
C TYR A 98 -15.21 -3.51 -2.50
N ASP A 99 -15.88 -2.45 -2.06
CA ASP A 99 -15.92 -1.16 -2.77
C ASP A 99 -14.50 -0.56 -2.88
N ALA A 100 -13.75 -0.58 -1.77
CA ALA A 100 -12.36 -0.13 -1.73
C ALA A 100 -11.48 -0.91 -2.70
N PHE A 101 -11.58 -2.25 -2.68
CA PHE A 101 -10.87 -3.13 -3.59
C PHE A 101 -11.23 -2.86 -5.05
N THR A 102 -12.52 -2.79 -5.37
CA THR A 102 -13.00 -2.57 -6.75
C THR A 102 -12.51 -1.24 -7.29
N ASN A 103 -12.63 -0.15 -6.51
CA ASN A 103 -12.15 1.16 -6.93
C ASN A 103 -10.64 1.17 -7.14
N PHE A 104 -9.88 0.60 -6.21
CA PHE A 104 -8.43 0.52 -6.32
C PHE A 104 -8.01 -0.26 -7.59
N MET A 105 -8.61 -1.41 -7.85
CA MET A 105 -8.28 -2.22 -9.02
C MET A 105 -8.63 -1.52 -10.33
N ASN A 106 -9.74 -0.78 -10.40
CA ASN A 106 -10.06 0.05 -11.56
C ASN A 106 -9.00 1.12 -11.82
N ILE A 107 -8.50 1.78 -10.75
CA ILE A 107 -7.43 2.77 -10.87
C ILE A 107 -6.11 2.12 -11.30
N VAL A 108 -5.77 0.96 -10.77
CA VAL A 108 -4.56 0.20 -11.17
C VAL A 108 -4.65 -0.21 -12.65
N MET A 109 -5.83 -0.61 -13.12
CA MET A 109 -6.06 -0.93 -14.53
C MET A 109 -5.88 0.30 -15.43
N ASP A 110 -6.46 1.45 -15.08
CA ASP A 110 -6.26 2.71 -15.80
C ASP A 110 -4.77 3.12 -15.84
N LEU A 111 -4.07 3.03 -14.70
CA LEU A 111 -2.63 3.32 -14.63
C LEU A 111 -1.84 2.40 -15.57
N ARG A 112 -2.17 1.11 -15.60
CA ARG A 112 -1.53 0.13 -16.48
C ARG A 112 -1.74 0.46 -17.96
N GLU A 113 -2.95 0.85 -18.35
CA GLU A 113 -3.24 1.21 -19.74
C GLU A 113 -2.50 2.49 -20.16
N ARG A 114 -2.45 3.51 -19.30
CA ARG A 114 -1.67 4.75 -19.58
C ARG A 114 -0.20 4.48 -19.84
N VAL A 115 0.39 3.53 -19.10
CA VAL A 115 1.78 3.12 -19.31
C VAL A 115 1.95 2.43 -20.67
N LYS A 116 1.01 1.58 -21.09
CA LYS A 116 1.07 0.88 -22.38
C LYS A 116 0.82 1.80 -23.57
N GLU A 117 -0.23 2.61 -23.52
CA GLU A 117 -0.60 3.51 -24.62
C GLU A 117 0.56 4.46 -24.95
N THR A 118 1.22 5.00 -23.93
CA THR A 118 2.32 5.93 -24.15
C THR A 118 3.57 5.22 -24.69
N GLN A 119 3.85 3.99 -24.24
CA GLN A 119 4.92 3.17 -24.82
C GLN A 119 4.68 2.84 -26.31
N LEU A 120 3.42 2.67 -26.73
CA LEU A 120 3.08 2.42 -28.13
C LEU A 120 3.22 3.68 -29.00
N MET A 121 2.96 4.87 -28.44
CA MET A 121 3.15 6.15 -29.14
C MET A 121 4.62 6.54 -29.31
N GLU A 122 5.51 6.06 -28.43
CA GLU A 122 6.95 6.33 -28.48
C GLU A 122 7.75 5.38 -29.38
N GLN A 123 7.12 4.34 -29.95
CA GLN A 123 7.77 3.47 -30.93
C GLN A 123 7.76 4.12 -32.33
N PRO A 124 8.91 4.24 -33.02
CA PRO A 124 8.94 4.73 -34.39
C PRO A 124 8.17 3.78 -35.32
N LEU A 125 7.43 4.35 -36.28
CA LEU A 125 6.82 3.62 -37.41
C LEU A 125 7.86 2.89 -38.25
#